data_AF-A0A7S3EY55-F1
#
_entry.id   AF-A0A7S3EY55-F1
#
_cell.length_a   1.000
_cell.length_b   1.000
_cell.length_c   1.000
_cell.angle_alpha   90.00
_cell.angle_beta   90.00
_cell.angle_gamma   90.00
#
_symmetry.space_group_name_H-M   'P 1'
#
loop_
_entity.id
_entity.type
_entity.pdbx_description
1 polymer ?
#
loop_
_entity_poly.entity_id
_entity_poly.type
_entity_poly.pdbx_seq_one_letter_code
_entity_poly.pdbx_strand_id
1 'polypeptide(L)'
;MVKGDSGNHYSLLAGDAQTPDSLQVLYDGPRPVGYEIMHKGGAIVLGIGGDNSPWAAGTFYEGVMTAGYASSETDAAVMANIVAAGYAPVGASDSTGRGRMVERAEKI
;
A
#
# COMPACT_ATOMS: atom_id res chain seq x y z
N MET A 1 1.78 -2.72 -3.39
CA MET A 1 1.58 -1.61 -4.34
C MET A 1 1.60 -2.15 -5.75
N VAL A 2 0.74 -1.64 -6.64
CA VAL A 2 0.67 -2.06 -8.06
C VAL A 2 0.70 -0.81 -8.91
N LYS A 3 1.57 -0.79 -9.94
CA LYS A 3 1.72 0.34 -10.85
C LYS A 3 1.84 -0.17 -12.27
N GLY A 4 1.24 0.53 -13.22
CA GLY A 4 1.35 0.18 -14.64
C GLY A 4 1.27 1.42 -15.49
N ASP A 5 2.27 1.62 -16.34
CA ASP A 5 2.33 2.76 -17.25
C ASP A 5 1.51 2.50 -18.53
N SER A 6 1.58 3.45 -19.46
CA SER A 6 0.92 3.38 -20.77
C SER A 6 1.66 2.51 -21.79
N GLY A 7 2.87 2.06 -21.47
CA GLY A 7 3.67 1.16 -22.28
C GLY A 7 3.47 -0.30 -21.89
N ASN A 8 4.34 -1.15 -22.42
CA ASN A 8 4.37 -2.57 -22.13
C ASN A 8 5.11 -2.83 -20.80
N HIS A 9 4.63 -2.29 -19.68
CA HIS A 9 5.30 -2.40 -18.39
C HIS A 9 4.37 -2.29 -17.18
N TYR A 10 4.66 -3.05 -16.12
CA TYR A 10 4.04 -2.91 -14.81
C TYR A 10 4.96 -3.45 -13.69
N SER A 11 4.69 -3.01 -12.47
CA SER A 11 5.35 -3.52 -11.27
C SER A 11 4.37 -3.94 -10.18
N LEU A 12 4.84 -4.88 -9.38
CA LEU A 12 4.22 -5.35 -8.15
C LEU A 12 5.24 -5.24 -7.03
N LEU A 13 4.89 -4.47 -6.00
CA LEU A 13 5.65 -4.34 -4.77
C LEU A 13 4.81 -4.83 -3.60
N ALA A 14 5.43 -5.39 -2.57
CA ALA A 14 4.77 -5.81 -1.35
C ALA A 14 5.62 -5.47 -0.14
N GLY A 15 4.99 -5.21 1.00
CA GLY A 15 5.67 -4.95 2.27
C GLY A 15 4.74 -5.30 3.42
N ASP A 16 5.33 -5.60 4.57
CA ASP A 16 4.60 -5.77 5.82
C ASP A 16 4.29 -4.39 6.40
N ALA A 17 3.00 -4.06 6.49
CA ALA A 17 2.49 -2.78 6.98
C ALA A 17 2.90 -2.44 8.42
N GLN A 18 3.46 -3.39 9.17
CA GLN A 18 3.92 -3.21 10.55
C GLN A 18 5.45 -3.13 10.68
N THR A 19 6.20 -3.50 9.64
CA THR A 19 7.65 -3.62 9.69
C THR A 19 8.32 -2.54 8.83
N PRO A 20 9.20 -1.68 9.41
CA PRO A 20 9.99 -0.70 8.66
C PRO A 20 10.83 -1.36 7.56
N ASP A 21 11.06 -0.64 6.46
CA ASP A 21 11.93 -1.06 5.34
C ASP A 21 11.58 -2.43 4.72
N SER A 22 10.34 -2.89 4.87
CA SER A 22 9.88 -4.21 4.39
C SER A 22 9.43 -4.21 2.92
N LEU A 23 9.42 -3.06 2.25
CA LEU A 23 8.94 -2.94 0.88
C LEU A 23 9.93 -3.60 -0.09
N GLN A 24 9.44 -4.58 -0.84
CA GLN A 24 10.19 -5.34 -1.83
C GLN A 24 9.49 -5.32 -3.19
N VAL A 25 10.28 -5.34 -4.26
CA VAL A 25 9.79 -5.55 -5.62
C VAL A 25 9.61 -7.05 -5.86
N LEU A 26 8.38 -7.46 -6.10
CA LEU A 26 8.04 -8.84 -6.48
C LEU A 26 8.11 -9.05 -8.00
N TYR A 27 7.79 -7.99 -8.75
CA TYR A 27 7.83 -7.98 -10.21
C TYR A 27 8.06 -6.55 -10.71
N ASP A 28 8.87 -6.39 -11.75
CA ASP A 28 9.08 -5.13 -12.48
C ASP A 28 9.50 -5.49 -13.90
N GLY A 29 8.59 -5.31 -14.87
CA GLY A 29 8.83 -5.87 -16.20
C GLY A 29 7.67 -5.81 -17.18
N PRO A 30 7.82 -6.48 -18.34
CA PRO A 30 6.87 -6.38 -19.43
C PRO A 30 5.50 -6.98 -19.11
N ARG A 31 4.45 -6.48 -19.75
CA ARG A 31 3.14 -7.14 -19.67
C ARG A 31 3.24 -8.54 -20.30
N PRO A 32 2.40 -9.48 -19.85
CA PRO A 32 2.20 -10.74 -20.55
C PRO A 32 1.80 -10.50 -22.01
N VAL A 33 2.17 -11.44 -22.88
CA VAL A 33 1.85 -11.38 -24.31
C VAL A 33 0.33 -11.26 -24.53
N GLY A 34 -0.10 -10.31 -25.35
CA GLY A 34 -1.51 -10.01 -25.62
C GLY A 34 -2.14 -8.99 -24.65
N TYR A 35 -1.39 -8.50 -23.66
CA TYR A 35 -1.82 -7.50 -22.68
C TYR A 35 -0.92 -6.26 -22.66
N GLU A 36 -0.11 -6.05 -23.70
CA GLU A 36 0.79 -4.92 -23.81
C GLU A 36 0.03 -3.58 -23.85
N ILE A 37 -1.15 -3.57 -24.49
CA ILE A 37 -2.07 -2.43 -24.50
C ILE A 37 -3.23 -2.72 -23.56
N MET A 38 -3.36 -1.91 -22.51
CA MET A 38 -4.42 -2.07 -21.51
C MET A 38 -5.66 -1.23 -21.87
N HIS A 39 -6.81 -1.90 -22.00
CA HIS A 39 -8.11 -1.25 -22.20
C HIS A 39 -8.82 -1.01 -20.85
N LYS A 40 -8.35 -0.01 -20.11
CA LYS A 40 -8.91 0.33 -18.78
C LYS A 40 -10.26 1.03 -18.92
N GLY A 41 -11.32 0.48 -18.32
CA GLY A 41 -12.65 1.09 -18.29
C GLY A 41 -12.82 2.25 -17.29
N GLY A 42 -11.85 2.44 -16.40
CA GLY A 42 -11.82 3.56 -15.45
C GLY A 42 -12.73 3.44 -14.22
N ALA A 43 -13.57 2.40 -14.15
CA ALA A 43 -14.37 2.11 -12.96
C ALA A 43 -13.52 1.65 -11.77
N ILE A 44 -14.03 1.88 -10.56
CA ILE A 44 -13.44 1.43 -9.30
C ILE A 44 -14.32 0.33 -8.73
N VAL A 45 -13.71 -0.79 -8.33
CA VAL A 45 -14.38 -1.91 -7.67
C VAL A 45 -13.67 -2.25 -6.36
N LEU A 46 -14.43 -2.76 -5.38
CA LEU A 46 -13.91 -3.16 -4.08
C LEU A 46 -14.60 -4.45 -3.61
N GLY A 47 -13.81 -5.47 -3.26
CA GLY A 47 -14.32 -6.74 -2.73
C GLY A 47 -15.00 -7.67 -3.74
N ILE A 48 -15.13 -7.27 -5.01
CA ILE A 48 -15.73 -8.05 -6.09
C ILE A 48 -14.89 -8.00 -7.37
N GLY A 49 -15.15 -8.93 -8.29
CA GLY A 49 -14.60 -8.90 -9.65
C GLY A 49 -15.21 -7.80 -10.52
N GLY A 50 -14.50 -7.39 -11.59
CA GLY A 50 -15.01 -6.41 -12.57
C GLY A 50 -16.24 -6.88 -13.36
N ASP A 51 -16.54 -8.18 -13.29
CA ASP A 51 -17.72 -8.85 -13.84
C ASP A 51 -18.85 -9.03 -12.81
N ASN A 52 -18.76 -8.36 -11.65
CA ASN A 52 -19.68 -8.47 -10.52
C ASN A 52 -19.66 -9.82 -9.76
N SER A 53 -18.59 -10.62 -9.89
CA SER A 53 -18.41 -11.86 -9.12
C SER A 53 -18.08 -11.58 -7.63
N PRO A 54 -18.88 -12.07 -6.64
CA PRO A 54 -18.74 -11.70 -5.22
C PRO A 54 -18.16 -12.80 -4.31
N TRP A 55 -17.43 -13.78 -4.86
CA TRP A 55 -17.08 -15.01 -4.13
C TRP A 55 -15.84 -14.91 -3.23
N ALA A 56 -15.11 -13.79 -3.27
CA ALA A 56 -13.92 -13.58 -2.45
C ALA A 56 -14.29 -12.90 -1.12
N ALA A 57 -13.49 -13.15 -0.09
CA ALA A 57 -13.58 -12.47 1.21
C ALA A 57 -12.21 -11.87 1.58
N GLY A 58 -12.23 -10.66 2.13
CA GLY A 58 -11.04 -9.95 2.58
C GLY A 58 -11.39 -8.66 3.32
N THR A 59 -10.39 -8.06 3.96
CA THR A 59 -10.52 -6.79 4.69
C THR A 59 -9.70 -5.71 3.99
N PHE A 60 -10.34 -4.57 3.72
CA PHE A 60 -9.68 -3.39 3.18
C PHE A 60 -9.63 -2.30 4.25
N TYR A 61 -8.44 -1.78 4.53
CA TYR A 61 -8.25 -0.71 5.51
C TYR A 61 -8.11 0.65 4.81
N GLU A 62 -7.12 0.77 3.93
CA GLU A 62 -6.84 1.98 3.17
C GLU A 62 -6.27 1.64 1.78
N GLY A 63 -6.46 2.58 0.84
CA GLY A 63 -5.94 2.44 -0.51
C GLY A 63 -6.34 3.61 -1.38
N VAL A 64 -5.55 3.83 -2.43
CA VAL A 64 -5.71 4.94 -3.36
C VAL A 64 -5.43 4.47 -4.79
N MET A 65 -5.97 5.19 -5.76
CA MET A 65 -5.57 5.10 -7.16
C MET A 65 -4.96 6.44 -7.58
N THR A 66 -3.86 6.39 -8.32
CA THR A 66 -3.14 7.60 -8.75
C THR A 66 -3.13 7.72 -10.27
N ALA A 67 -2.91 8.94 -10.76
CA ALA A 67 -2.55 9.18 -12.15
C ALA A 67 -1.02 9.11 -12.30
N GLY A 68 -0.55 8.51 -13.40
CA GLY A 68 0.88 8.34 -13.68
C GLY A 68 1.50 7.11 -13.00
N TYR A 69 2.82 6.99 -13.14
CA TYR A 69 3.63 5.90 -12.56
C TYR A 69 4.46 6.45 -11.40
N ALA A 70 4.15 6.03 -10.16
CA ALA A 70 4.85 6.50 -8.98
C ALA A 70 6.32 6.04 -8.96
N SER A 71 7.21 6.92 -8.47
CA SER A 71 8.63 6.60 -8.30
C SER A 71 8.88 5.68 -7.11
N SER A 72 10.04 5.03 -7.06
CA SER A 72 10.46 4.20 -5.91
C SER A 72 10.52 4.99 -4.61
N GLU A 73 10.93 6.26 -4.67
CA GLU A 73 10.99 7.15 -3.50
C GLU A 73 9.58 7.45 -2.97
N THR A 74 8.61 7.62 -3.87
CA THR A 74 7.21 7.83 -3.50
C THR A 74 6.65 6.57 -2.82
N ASP A 75 6.90 5.39 -3.38
CA ASP A 75 6.47 4.13 -2.79
C ASP A 75 7.10 3.91 -1.40
N ALA A 76 8.39 4.19 -1.25
CA ALA A 76 9.08 4.08 0.03
C ALA A 76 8.52 5.07 1.08
N ALA A 77 8.24 6.30 0.67
CA ALA A 77 7.65 7.31 1.55
C ALA A 77 6.24 6.92 2.02
N VAL A 78 5.41 6.39 1.11
CA VAL A 78 4.07 5.87 1.46
C VAL A 78 4.18 4.68 2.40
N MET A 79 5.09 3.74 2.15
CA MET A 79 5.30 2.59 3.04
C MET A 79 5.72 3.03 4.44
N ALA A 80 6.69 3.97 4.54
CA ALA A 80 7.12 4.49 5.83
C ALA A 80 5.97 5.17 6.59
N ASN A 81 5.08 5.87 5.87
CA ASN A 81 3.89 6.47 6.46
C ASN A 81 2.89 5.42 6.97
N ILE A 82 2.64 4.35 6.20
CA ILE A 82 1.77 3.24 6.61
C ILE A 82 2.30 2.56 7.88
N VAL A 83 3.61 2.30 7.95
CA VAL A 83 4.23 1.73 9.16
C VAL A 83 4.07 2.67 10.36
N ALA A 84 4.27 3.97 10.15
CA ALA A 84 4.10 4.98 11.19
C ALA A 84 2.64 5.12 11.67
N ALA A 85 1.64 4.68 10.90
CA ALA A 85 0.26 4.65 11.33
C ALA A 85 -0.01 3.60 12.43
N GLY A 86 0.89 2.63 12.62
CA GLY A 86 0.84 1.70 13.75
C GLY A 86 -0.33 0.71 13.69
N TYR A 87 -0.65 0.20 12.50
CA TYR A 87 -1.69 -0.83 12.34
C TYR A 87 -1.42 -2.03 13.27
N ALA A 88 -2.42 -2.41 14.07
CA ALA A 88 -2.38 -3.57 14.95
C ALA A 88 -3.79 -4.14 15.17
N PRO A 89 -3.93 -5.45 15.43
CA PRO A 89 -5.20 -6.04 15.82
C PRO A 89 -5.76 -5.39 17.08
N VAL A 90 -7.08 -5.23 17.17
CA VAL A 90 -7.76 -4.74 18.37
C VAL A 90 -7.42 -5.67 19.54
N GLY A 91 -6.78 -5.13 20.58
CA GLY A 91 -6.33 -5.90 21.76
C GLY A 91 -4.85 -6.28 21.76
N ALA A 92 -4.09 -5.98 20.70
CA ALA A 92 -2.64 -5.95 20.77
C ALA A 92 -2.22 -4.72 21.61
N SER A 93 -2.23 -4.88 22.93
CA SER A 93 -1.74 -3.86 23.86
C SER A 93 -0.28 -3.54 23.55
N ASP A 94 0.02 -2.25 23.35
CA ASP A 94 1.38 -1.70 23.21
C ASP A 94 2.27 -2.19 24.36
N SER A 95 3.12 -3.18 24.07
CA SER A 95 4.18 -3.60 25.01
C SER A 95 5.39 -2.67 24.96
N THR A 96 5.35 -1.61 24.14
CA THR A 96 6.40 -0.59 24.07
C THR A 96 5.88 0.70 24.69
N GLY A 97 6.14 0.88 25.99
CA GLY A 97 5.82 2.10 26.74
C GLY A 97 6.56 3.36 26.26
N ARG A 98 6.29 3.84 25.05
CA ARG A 98 6.67 5.17 24.57
C ARG A 98 5.42 5.99 24.33
N GLY A 99 4.81 6.43 25.42
CA GLY A 99 3.59 7.22 25.33
C GLY A 99 3.16 7.95 26.59
N ARG A 100 4.06 8.36 27.51
CA ARG A 100 3.73 9.39 28.51
C ARG A 100 4.93 9.99 29.25
N MET A 101 5.75 10.80 28.60
CA MET A 101 6.59 11.80 29.31
C MET A 101 6.79 13.02 28.41
N VAL A 102 5.73 13.80 28.24
CA VAL A 102 5.87 15.23 27.92
C VAL A 102 5.27 15.99 29.09
N GLU A 103 6.08 16.23 30.12
CA GLU A 103 5.78 17.27 31.10
C GLU A 103 7.05 18.06 31.44
N ARG A 104 7.23 19.10 30.62
CA ARG A 104 7.62 20.49 30.95
C ARG A 104 8.79 20.68 31.91
N ALA A 105 9.87 21.22 31.33
CA ALA A 105 11.01 21.82 32.01
C ALA A 105 10.58 22.87 33.04
N GLU A 106 11.19 22.78 34.22
CA GLU A 106 11.19 23.82 35.25
C GLU A 106 11.84 25.12 34.72
N LYS A 107 11.15 26.23 34.95
CA LYS A 107 11.74 27.57 35.16
C LYS A 107 10.64 28.50 35.67
N ILE A 108 10.50 28.61 36.99
CA ILE A 108 10.58 29.84 37.81
C ILE A 108 10.98 29.39 39.22
#